data_AF-I7LT42-F1
#
_entry.id   AF-I7LT42-F1
#
_cell.length_a   1.000
_cell.length_b   1.000
_cell.length_c   1.000
_cell.angle_alpha   90.00
_cell.angle_beta   90.00
_cell.angle_gamma   90.00
#
_symmetry.space_group_name_H-M   'P 1'
#
loop_
_entity.id
_entity.type
_entity.pdbx_description
1 polymer ?
#
loop_
_entity_poly.entity_id
_entity_poly.type
_entity_poly.pdbx_seq_one_letter_code
_entity_poly.pdbx_strand_id
1 'polypeptide(L)'
;MSQTFAHDSFLGGLNLFKRRDPRFVLDQGERPPYPIINSNSSFVDVLSNFNKADFGLVLFSAAIGFPLSRWVLKGLTFSSLNYRRGLFSSVYGGVILWGLVLGFNNSYYRLNGFVDNGLVWKRKERKLNKYDFTSEFEDNSFFKKLRIRD
;
A
#
# COMPACT_ATOMS: atom_id res chain seq x y z
N MET A 1 9.03 17.82 9.40
CA MET A 1 8.09 16.69 9.57
C MET A 1 7.28 16.56 8.29
N SER A 2 7.30 15.40 7.64
CA SER A 2 6.40 15.12 6.52
C SER A 2 4.97 15.14 7.05
N GLN A 3 4.13 16.08 6.61
CA GLN A 3 2.71 16.11 6.99
C GLN A 3 2.01 14.93 6.29
N THR A 4 1.85 13.83 7.00
CA THR A 4 1.00 12.69 6.59
C THR A 4 -0.43 12.95 7.02
N PHE A 5 -1.39 12.73 6.11
CA PHE A 5 -2.82 12.77 6.48
C PHE A 5 -3.10 11.65 7.48
N ALA A 6 -4.04 11.84 8.40
CA ALA A 6 -4.46 10.76 9.30
C ALA A 6 -4.97 9.57 8.47
N HIS A 7 -4.55 8.34 8.81
CA HIS A 7 -4.84 7.16 7.99
C HIS A 7 -6.34 6.81 7.91
N ASP A 8 -7.13 7.25 8.90
CA ASP A 8 -8.60 7.10 8.93
C ASP A 8 -9.35 8.31 8.35
N SER A 9 -8.63 9.36 7.96
CA SER A 9 -9.25 10.52 7.31
C SER A 9 -9.65 10.18 5.88
N PHE A 10 -10.65 10.87 5.36
CA PHE A 10 -11.12 10.71 3.98
C PHE A 10 -9.99 10.87 2.94
N LEU A 11 -9.03 11.77 3.20
CA LEU A 11 -7.87 12.00 2.34
C LEU A 11 -6.65 11.14 2.72
N GLY A 12 -6.78 10.27 3.72
CA GLY A 12 -5.70 9.40 4.21
C GLY A 12 -5.12 8.50 3.11
N GLY A 13 -5.95 8.10 2.14
CA GLY A 13 -5.53 7.25 1.03
C GLY A 13 -4.53 7.94 0.10
N LEU A 14 -4.48 9.28 0.07
CA LEU A 14 -3.51 10.01 -0.73
C LEU A 14 -2.06 9.81 -0.24
N ASN A 15 -1.87 9.32 0.98
CA ASN A 15 -0.54 8.94 1.47
C ASN A 15 0.07 7.79 0.64
N LEU A 16 -0.74 6.99 -0.05
CA LEU A 16 -0.26 5.93 -0.94
C LEU A 16 0.61 6.48 -2.08
N PHE A 17 0.30 7.68 -2.58
CA PHE A 17 1.07 8.33 -3.65
C PHE A 17 2.38 8.97 -3.17
N LYS A 18 2.52 9.24 -1.86
CA LYS A 18 3.77 9.76 -1.27
C LYS A 18 4.88 8.71 -1.22
N ARG A 19 4.55 7.44 -1.48
CA ARG A 19 5.42 6.27 -1.31
C ARG A 19 6.33 5.97 -2.50
N ARG A 20 6.56 6.96 -3.37
CA ARG A 20 7.33 6.83 -4.62
C ARG A 20 8.85 6.63 -4.40
N ASP A 21 9.32 6.61 -3.16
CA ASP A 21 10.73 6.37 -2.83
C ASP A 21 10.98 4.85 -2.64
N PRO A 22 11.68 4.17 -3.56
CA PRO A 22 11.93 2.73 -3.52
C PRO A 22 12.87 2.31 -2.38
N ARG A 23 13.38 3.25 -1.57
CA ARG A 23 14.13 2.96 -0.33
C ARG A 23 13.30 2.23 0.74
N PHE A 24 12.00 2.05 0.51
CA PHE A 24 11.10 1.21 1.31
C PHE A 24 10.89 -0.20 0.74
N VAL A 25 11.57 -0.56 -0.35
CA VAL A 25 11.71 -1.97 -0.75
C VAL A 25 12.65 -2.59 0.27
N LEU A 26 12.04 -3.21 1.28
CA LEU A 26 12.71 -3.82 2.42
C LEU A 26 13.87 -4.69 1.94
N ASP A 27 15.09 -4.36 2.37
CA ASP A 27 16.17 -5.34 2.34
C ASP A 27 15.72 -6.59 3.10
N GLN A 28 16.15 -7.77 2.65
CA GLN A 28 15.78 -9.03 3.32
C GLN A 28 16.14 -8.96 4.81
N GLY A 29 15.12 -9.00 5.69
CA GLY A 29 15.28 -8.91 7.15
C GLY A 29 14.94 -7.53 7.76
N GLU A 30 14.64 -6.52 6.95
CA GLU A 30 14.10 -5.25 7.44
C GLU A 30 12.60 -5.35 7.74
N ARG A 31 12.18 -4.78 8.87
CA ARG A 31 10.76 -4.76 9.26
C ARG A 31 10.03 -3.63 8.52
N PRO A 32 8.73 -3.80 8.20
CA PRO A 32 7.94 -2.72 7.62
C PRO A 32 7.84 -1.53 8.57
N PRO A 33 7.57 -0.32 8.03
CA PRO A 33 7.59 0.92 8.81
C PRO A 33 6.60 0.91 9.99
N TYR A 34 5.48 0.20 9.85
CA TYR A 34 4.47 0.01 10.88
C TYR A 34 4.35 -1.47 11.26
N PRO A 35 3.87 -1.80 12.47
CA PRO A 35 3.61 -3.18 12.88
C PRO A 35 2.69 -3.93 11.92
N ILE A 36 3.02 -5.18 11.60
CA ILE A 36 2.19 -6.06 10.78
C ILE A 36 0.99 -6.51 11.61
N ILE A 37 -0.22 -6.34 11.07
CA ILE A 37 -1.47 -6.86 11.65
C ILE A 37 -1.71 -8.29 11.16
N ASN A 38 -1.63 -8.49 9.84
CA ASN A 38 -1.78 -9.81 9.22
C ASN A 38 -0.90 -9.89 7.95
N SER A 39 0.15 -10.72 8.00
CA SER A 39 1.10 -10.90 6.89
C SER A 39 0.53 -11.71 5.74
N ASN A 40 -0.43 -12.60 6.00
CA ASN A 40 -1.08 -13.46 5.01
C ASN A 40 -2.56 -13.12 4.93
N SER A 41 -2.83 -11.85 4.60
CA SER A 41 -4.19 -11.33 4.53
C SER A 41 -4.98 -11.98 3.39
N SER A 42 -6.14 -12.55 3.72
CA SER A 42 -7.10 -13.02 2.73
C SER A 42 -7.87 -11.86 2.12
N PHE A 43 -8.57 -12.10 1.01
CA PHE A 43 -9.44 -11.07 0.41
C PHE A 43 -10.50 -10.56 1.38
N VAL A 44 -11.05 -11.44 2.23
CA VAL A 44 -12.05 -11.08 3.25
C VAL A 44 -11.44 -10.16 4.32
N ASP A 45 -10.18 -10.41 4.71
CA ASP A 45 -9.47 -9.56 5.68
C ASP A 45 -9.20 -8.16 5.12
N VAL A 46 -8.83 -8.08 3.84
CA VAL A 46 -8.63 -6.79 3.18
C VAL A 46 -9.94 -6.02 3.11
N LEU A 47 -11.05 -6.69 2.81
CA LEU A 47 -12.36 -6.07 2.72
C LEU A 47 -12.88 -5.63 4.11
N SER A 48 -12.68 -6.42 5.16
CA SER A 48 -13.10 -6.07 6.52
C SER A 48 -12.30 -4.90 7.10
N ASN A 49 -11.10 -4.66 6.60
CA ASN A 49 -10.22 -3.55 6.99
C ASN A 49 -10.44 -2.26 6.16
N PHE A 50 -11.44 -2.20 5.28
CA PHE A 50 -11.77 -0.97 4.55
C PHE A 50 -12.20 0.15 5.51
N ASN A 51 -11.57 1.30 5.40
CA ASN A 51 -11.90 2.49 6.19
C ASN A 51 -12.30 3.69 5.30
N LYS A 52 -12.56 4.84 5.93
CA LYS A 52 -12.97 6.07 5.23
C LYS A 52 -11.94 6.57 4.21
N ALA A 53 -10.65 6.31 4.42
CA ALA A 53 -9.60 6.67 3.47
C ALA A 53 -9.72 5.87 2.16
N ASP A 54 -10.06 4.58 2.28
CA ASP A 54 -10.22 3.68 1.13
C ASP A 54 -11.45 4.09 0.29
N PHE A 55 -12.56 4.41 0.96
CA PHE A 55 -13.73 5.01 0.30
C PHE A 55 -13.44 6.39 -0.31
N GLY A 56 -12.60 7.19 0.35
CA GLY A 56 -12.18 8.49 -0.15
C GLY A 56 -11.42 8.40 -1.47
N LEU A 57 -10.60 7.37 -1.67
CA LEU A 57 -9.92 7.11 -2.95
C LEU A 57 -10.92 6.81 -4.07
N VAL A 58 -11.93 5.98 -3.79
CA VAL A 58 -12.96 5.63 -4.79
C VAL A 58 -13.76 6.88 -5.19
N LEU A 59 -14.18 7.69 -4.21
CA LEU A 59 -14.92 8.91 -4.46
C LEU A 59 -14.09 9.97 -5.19
N PHE A 60 -12.82 10.09 -4.84
CA PHE A 60 -11.87 10.96 -5.55
C PHE A 60 -11.70 10.53 -7.01
N SER A 61 -11.54 9.23 -7.25
CA SER A 61 -11.49 8.67 -8.60
C SER A 61 -12.78 8.90 -9.37
N ALA A 62 -13.95 8.76 -8.75
CA ALA A 62 -15.23 9.09 -9.38
C ALA A 62 -15.33 10.58 -9.72
N ALA A 63 -14.90 11.47 -8.82
CA ALA A 63 -14.94 12.91 -9.04
C ALA A 63 -14.02 13.36 -10.20
N ILE A 64 -12.83 12.76 -10.33
CA ILE A 64 -11.90 13.04 -11.43
C ILE A 64 -12.29 12.30 -12.72
N GLY A 65 -12.87 11.11 -12.59
CA GLY A 65 -13.25 10.27 -13.73
C GLY A 65 -14.28 10.95 -14.62
N PHE A 66 -15.20 11.73 -14.05
CA PHE A 66 -16.24 12.42 -14.82
C PHE A 66 -15.67 13.46 -15.80
N PRO A 67 -14.89 14.49 -15.38
CA PRO A 67 -14.29 15.45 -16.29
C PRO A 67 -13.27 14.80 -17.24
N LEU A 68 -12.53 13.78 -16.78
CA LEU A 68 -11.60 13.04 -17.63
C LEU A 68 -12.34 12.33 -18.78
N SER A 69 -13.45 11.64 -18.48
CA SER A 69 -14.26 10.95 -19.48
C SER A 69 -14.89 11.94 -20.46
N ARG A 70 -15.33 13.13 -19.98
CA ARG A 70 -15.79 14.21 -20.87
C ARG A 70 -14.69 14.73 -21.78
N TRP A 71 -13.47 14.87 -21.26
CA TRP A 71 -12.32 15.36 -22.01
C TRP A 71 -11.93 14.40 -23.14
N VAL A 72 -11.90 13.08 -22.87
CA VAL A 72 -11.64 12.03 -23.88
C VAL A 72 -12.62 12.12 -25.06
N LEU A 73 -13.87 12.54 -24.82
CA LEU A 73 -14.90 12.63 -25.85
C LEU A 73 -14.86 13.90 -26.69
N LYS A 74 -14.01 14.89 -26.37
CA LYS A 74 -13.99 16.19 -27.06
C LYS A 74 -13.70 16.06 -28.57
N GLY A 75 -12.87 15.09 -28.97
CA GLY A 75 -12.49 14.87 -30.37
C GLY A 75 -13.47 14.05 -31.21
N LEU A 76 -14.53 13.49 -30.61
CA LEU A 76 -15.41 12.51 -31.26
C LEU A 76 -16.72 13.15 -31.74
N THR A 77 -16.63 14.29 -32.42
CA THR A 77 -17.81 15.05 -32.88
C THR A 77 -18.61 14.34 -33.96
N PHE A 78 -17.94 13.56 -34.82
CA PHE A 78 -18.57 12.83 -35.93
C PHE A 78 -19.01 11.40 -35.59
N SER A 79 -18.73 10.93 -34.37
CA SER A 79 -19.12 9.59 -33.93
C SER A 79 -20.58 9.54 -33.48
N SER A 80 -21.23 8.38 -33.63
CA SER A 80 -22.60 8.17 -33.18
C SER A 80 -22.77 8.43 -31.68
N LEU A 81 -23.95 8.90 -31.28
CA LEU A 81 -24.26 9.17 -29.87
C LEU A 81 -24.09 7.93 -29.00
N ASN A 82 -24.50 6.77 -29.50
CA ASN A 82 -24.37 5.49 -28.79
C ASN A 82 -22.90 5.13 -28.53
N TYR A 83 -22.03 5.31 -29.52
CA TYR A 83 -20.59 5.09 -29.35
C TYR A 83 -19.99 6.00 -28.30
N ARG A 84 -20.32 7.31 -28.35
CA ARG A 84 -19.81 8.29 -27.38
C ARG A 84 -20.29 8.01 -25.95
N ARG A 85 -21.55 7.56 -25.78
CA ARG A 85 -22.09 7.14 -24.48
C ARG A 85 -21.41 5.87 -23.97
N GLY A 86 -21.21 4.87 -24.83
CA GLY A 86 -20.48 3.66 -24.48
C GLY A 86 -19.06 3.97 -24.02
N LEU A 87 -18.34 4.79 -24.79
CA LEU A 87 -16.98 5.20 -24.45
C LEU A 87 -16.92 6.02 -23.17
N PHE A 88 -17.88 6.94 -22.94
CA PHE A 88 -18.00 7.65 -21.67
C PHE A 88 -18.08 6.67 -20.50
N SER A 89 -19.02 5.73 -20.55
CA SER A 89 -19.25 4.76 -19.48
C SER A 89 -18.04 3.86 -19.25
N SER A 90 -17.37 3.43 -20.32
CA SER A 90 -16.16 2.61 -20.23
C SER A 90 -15.00 3.35 -19.57
N VAL A 91 -14.74 4.60 -19.97
CA VAL A 91 -13.67 5.42 -19.36
C VAL A 91 -14.02 5.74 -17.91
N TYR A 92 -15.24 6.16 -17.64
CA TYR A 92 -15.69 6.51 -16.29
C TYR A 92 -15.63 5.31 -15.35
N GLY A 93 -16.19 4.17 -15.78
CA GLY A 93 -16.14 2.91 -15.04
C GLY A 93 -14.72 2.42 -14.82
N GLY A 94 -13.84 2.54 -15.82
CA GLY A 94 -12.43 2.20 -15.69
C GLY A 94 -11.70 3.03 -14.62
N VAL A 95 -11.97 4.33 -14.55
CA VAL A 95 -11.37 5.21 -13.51
C VAL A 95 -11.91 4.88 -12.12
N ILE A 96 -13.21 4.59 -11.98
CA ILE A 96 -13.79 4.14 -10.70
C ILE A 96 -13.18 2.81 -10.27
N LEU A 97 -13.06 1.85 -11.19
CA LEU A 97 -12.44 0.55 -10.92
C LEU A 97 -10.99 0.73 -10.48
N TRP A 98 -10.25 1.66 -11.10
CA TRP A 98 -8.91 2.02 -10.65
C TRP A 98 -8.91 2.56 -9.20
N GLY A 99 -9.87 3.43 -8.85
CA GLY A 99 -10.05 3.89 -7.47
C GLY A 99 -10.34 2.76 -6.47
N LEU A 100 -11.15 1.77 -6.86
CA LEU A 100 -11.40 0.58 -6.05
C LEU A 100 -10.12 -0.23 -5.83
N VAL A 101 -9.36 -0.50 -6.89
CA VAL A 101 -8.06 -1.20 -6.79
C VAL A 101 -7.11 -0.46 -5.84
N LEU A 102 -7.06 0.87 -5.90
CA LEU A 102 -6.27 1.68 -4.98
C LEU A 102 -6.75 1.54 -3.52
N GLY A 103 -8.07 1.52 -3.29
CA GLY A 103 -8.65 1.26 -1.96
C GLY A 103 -8.26 -0.12 -1.40
N PHE A 104 -8.37 -1.18 -2.22
CA PHE A 104 -7.93 -2.53 -1.83
C PHE A 104 -6.43 -2.59 -1.53
N ASN A 105 -5.60 -1.97 -2.36
CA ASN A 105 -4.15 -1.89 -2.13
C ASN A 105 -3.82 -1.13 -0.84
N ASN A 106 -4.53 -0.04 -0.56
CA ASN A 106 -4.31 0.74 0.66
C ASN A 106 -4.66 -0.07 1.91
N SER A 107 -5.80 -0.78 1.90
CA SER A 107 -6.18 -1.69 2.99
C SER A 107 -5.17 -2.84 3.16
N TYR A 108 -4.76 -3.48 2.07
CA TYR A 108 -3.75 -4.55 2.09
C TYR A 108 -2.41 -4.06 2.66
N TYR A 109 -1.94 -2.88 2.25
CA TYR A 109 -0.72 -2.30 2.78
C TYR A 109 -0.84 -1.88 4.24
N ARG A 110 -2.03 -1.48 4.72
CA ARG A 110 -2.28 -1.21 6.13
C ARG A 110 -2.12 -2.48 6.98
N LEU A 111 -2.66 -3.61 6.51
CA LEU A 111 -2.55 -4.91 7.19
C LEU A 111 -1.10 -5.40 7.27
N ASN A 112 -0.32 -5.16 6.22
CA ASN A 112 1.09 -5.53 6.15
C ASN A 112 2.05 -4.51 6.79
N GLY A 113 1.54 -3.45 7.43
CA GLY A 113 2.35 -2.44 8.10
C GLY A 113 3.15 -1.54 7.15
N PHE A 114 2.78 -1.52 5.88
CA PHE A 114 3.43 -0.76 4.83
C PHE A 114 2.95 0.70 4.78
N VAL A 115 1.69 0.93 5.14
CA VAL A 115 1.08 2.25 5.31
C VAL A 115 0.68 2.41 6.77
N ASP A 116 0.55 3.66 7.22
CA ASP A 116 0.09 3.96 8.58
C ASP A 116 -1.21 3.22 8.88
N ASN A 117 -1.17 2.44 9.94
CA ASN A 117 -2.27 1.63 10.45
C ASN A 117 -2.62 1.97 11.90
N GLY A 118 -2.15 3.13 12.39
CA GLY A 118 -2.36 3.58 13.76
C GLY A 118 -1.52 2.84 14.80
N LEU A 119 -0.71 1.86 14.40
CA LEU A 119 0.17 1.11 15.28
C LEU A 119 1.59 1.65 15.22
N VAL A 120 2.28 1.60 16.36
CA VAL A 120 3.68 2.00 16.48
C VAL A 120 4.49 0.85 17.06
N TRP A 121 5.65 0.58 16.46
CA TRP A 121 6.59 -0.41 17.00
C TRP A 121 7.04 0.00 18.41
N LYS A 122 6.82 -0.88 19.40
CA LYS A 122 7.29 -0.66 20.78
C LYS A 122 8.82 -0.58 20.90
N ARG A 123 9.54 -1.32 20.05
CA ARG A 123 11.02 -1.31 19.99
C ARG A 123 11.50 -0.42 18.85
N LYS A 124 12.51 0.41 19.10
CA LYS A 124 13.07 1.36 18.12
C LYS A 124 13.95 0.69 17.04
N GLU A 125 14.43 -0.52 17.27
CA GLU A 125 15.33 -1.26 16.37
C GLU A 125 14.71 -1.51 14.99
N ARG A 126 15.24 -0.86 13.94
CA ARG A 126 14.72 -1.00 12.56
C ARG A 126 15.05 -2.36 11.91
N LYS A 127 16.17 -2.96 12.27
CA LYS A 127 16.55 -4.30 11.82
C LYS A 127 16.08 -5.30 12.87
N LEU A 128 15.36 -6.32 12.42
CA LEU A 128 15.11 -7.48 13.28
C LEU A 128 16.44 -8.19 13.46
N ASN A 129 16.99 -8.18 14.69
CA ASN A 129 18.02 -9.14 15.05
C ASN A 129 17.36 -10.52 15.01
N LYS A 130 17.49 -11.20 13.87
CA LYS A 130 17.04 -12.58 13.74
C LYS A 130 17.84 -13.37 14.76
N TYR A 131 17.15 -14.06 15.66
CA TYR A 131 17.79 -14.94 16.63
C TYR A 131 18.53 -16.01 15.83
N ASP A 132 19.86 -15.90 15.83
CA ASP A 132 20.73 -16.81 15.10
C ASP A 132 21.17 -17.92 16.04
N PHE A 133 20.37 -18.99 16.07
CA PHE A 133 20.65 -20.20 16.83
C PHE A 133 22.05 -20.76 16.53
N THR A 134 22.53 -20.56 15.29
CA THR A 134 23.85 -21.02 14.83
C THR A 134 24.96 -20.28 15.57
N SER A 135 24.84 -18.95 15.69
CA SER A 135 25.86 -18.13 16.38
C SER A 135 25.95 -18.45 17.88
N GLU A 136 24.81 -18.68 18.56
CA GLU A 136 24.80 -19.05 19.98
C GLU A 136 25.24 -20.50 20.23
N PHE A 137 24.91 -21.42 19.31
CA PHE A 137 25.43 -22.78 19.34
C PHE A 137 26.94 -22.82 19.09
N GLU A 138 27.45 -22.07 18.11
CA GLU A 138 28.88 -21.93 17.84
C GLU A 138 29.61 -21.26 19.01
N ASP A 139 29.03 -20.23 19.62
CA ASP A 139 29.61 -19.53 20.77
C ASP A 139 29.76 -20.42 22.00
N ASN A 140 28.85 -21.38 22.16
CA ASN A 140 28.85 -22.37 23.24
C ASN A 140 29.56 -23.69 22.87
N SER A 141 30.05 -23.83 21.62
CA SER A 141 30.72 -25.03 21.14
C SER A 141 32.24 -24.89 21.07
N PHE A 142 32.96 -26.02 21.13
CA PHE A 142 34.41 -26.06 20.98
C PHE A 142 34.91 -25.46 19.64
N PHE A 143 34.07 -25.44 18.61
CA PHE A 143 34.36 -24.89 17.28
C PHE A 143 34.76 -23.41 17.28
N LYS A 144 34.34 -22.61 18.28
CA LYS A 144 34.80 -21.22 18.44
C LYS A 144 36.33 -21.10 18.55
N LYS A 145 36.99 -22.09 19.14
CA LYS A 145 38.46 -22.12 19.32
C LYS A 145 39.21 -22.48 18.03
N LEU A 146 38.53 -23.09 17.07
CA LEU A 146 39.11 -23.52 15.79
C LEU A 146 38.99 -22.46 14.68
N ARG A 147 38.27 -21.36 14.93
CA ARG A 147 38.12 -20.29 13.95
C ARG A 147 39.37 -19.42 13.90
N ILE A 148 40.07 -19.48 12.76
CA ILE A 148 41.15 -18.55 12.43
C ILE A 148 40.52 -17.15 12.31
N ARG A 149 41.06 -16.19 13.08
CA ARG A 149 40.66 -14.79 13.01
C ARG A 149 41.27 -14.18 11.75
N ASP A 150 40.45 -13.96 10.74
CA ASP A 150 40.71 -12.97 9.70
C ASP A 150 40.31 -11.56 10.20
#